data_AF-T5AGE0-F1
#
_entry.id   AF-T5AGE0-F1
#
_cell.length_a   1.000
_cell.length_b   1.000
_cell.length_c   1.000
_cell.angle_alpha   90.00
_cell.angle_beta   90.00
_cell.angle_gamma   90.00
#
_symmetry.space_group_name_H-M   'P 1'
#
loop_
_entity.id
_entity.type
_entity.pdbx_description
1 polymer ?
#
loop_
_entity_poly.entity_id
_entity_poly.type
_entity_poly.pdbx_seq_one_letter_code
_entity_poly.pdbx_strand_id
1 'polypeptide(L)'
;MASINDLATAAIASSSSPKPAANEASTTSTKRGAFIVLEGLDRSGKTTQAKLLEQRFVEEGRPVKVMRFPDRTTPIGQMIDGYLQSDVEMEDHVIHLLFSANRWEAA
;
A
#
# COMPACT_ATOMS: atom_id res chain seq x y z
N MET A 1 -8.17 66.08 -37.75
CA MET A 1 -9.13 64.97 -37.64
C MET A 1 -8.46 63.70 -38.16
N ALA A 2 -8.34 62.70 -37.28
CA ALA A 2 -8.09 61.25 -37.46
C ALA A 2 -7.07 60.74 -38.50
N SER A 3 -6.31 59.66 -38.30
CA SER A 3 -5.66 58.99 -37.15
C SER A 3 -4.82 57.86 -37.77
N ILE A 4 -3.65 57.61 -37.20
CA ILE A 4 -2.67 56.57 -37.53
C ILE A 4 -3.09 55.23 -36.87
N ASN A 5 -2.74 54.08 -37.47
CA ASN A 5 -2.28 52.80 -36.86
C ASN A 5 -2.23 51.71 -37.98
N ASP A 6 -1.10 51.05 -38.29
CA ASP A 6 -0.33 50.03 -37.54
C ASP A 6 -1.15 48.81 -37.08
N LEU A 7 -1.01 47.68 -37.81
CA LEU A 7 -0.77 46.31 -37.30
C LEU A 7 -0.95 45.31 -38.45
N ALA A 8 0.10 44.59 -38.87
CA ALA A 8 0.06 43.16 -39.20
C ALA A 8 1.41 42.62 -39.73
N THR A 9 1.94 41.63 -39.02
CA THR A 9 2.62 40.42 -39.56
C THR A 9 4.15 40.32 -39.49
N ALA A 10 4.57 39.54 -38.47
CA ALA A 10 5.68 38.56 -38.37
C ALA A 10 7.14 39.07 -38.53
N ALA A 11 7.98 39.10 -37.48
CA ALA A 11 8.60 37.97 -36.75
C ALA A 11 9.48 37.12 -37.69
N ILE A 12 10.79 36.96 -37.50
CA ILE A 12 11.48 36.44 -36.30
C ILE A 12 12.99 36.78 -36.31
N ALA A 13 13.46 37.18 -35.13
CA ALA A 13 14.83 37.55 -34.81
C ALA A 13 15.73 36.33 -34.50
N SER A 14 17.00 36.46 -34.85
CA SER A 14 18.11 35.77 -34.22
C SER A 14 18.43 36.41 -32.85
N SER A 15 18.47 35.64 -31.76
CA SER A 15 19.38 35.91 -30.63
C SER A 15 19.54 34.71 -29.71
N SER A 16 20.76 34.59 -29.22
CA SER A 16 21.36 33.60 -28.33
C SER A 16 20.68 33.45 -26.96
N SER A 17 20.63 32.22 -26.44
CA SER A 17 20.53 31.94 -25.00
C SER A 17 21.23 30.63 -24.62
N PRO A 18 21.86 30.53 -23.44
CA PRO A 18 22.59 29.35 -22.99
C PRO A 18 21.63 28.21 -22.67
N LYS A 19 21.99 27.00 -23.09
CA LYS A 19 21.21 25.78 -22.88
C LYS A 19 21.09 25.50 -21.37
N PRO A 20 19.89 25.24 -20.83
CA PRO A 20 19.65 25.08 -19.41
C PRO A 20 20.34 23.81 -18.88
N ALA A 21 20.70 23.88 -17.60
CA ALA A 21 21.29 22.81 -16.82
C ALA A 21 20.68 21.45 -17.14
N ALA A 22 21.55 20.45 -17.33
CA ALA A 22 21.15 19.06 -17.40
C ALA A 22 20.24 18.76 -16.21
N ASN A 23 19.01 18.38 -16.52
CA ASN A 23 18.03 17.91 -15.55
C ASN A 23 18.61 16.62 -14.97
N GLU A 24 19.30 16.73 -13.83
CA GLU A 24 19.61 15.59 -12.97
C GLU A 24 18.27 15.01 -12.54
N ALA A 25 17.78 14.06 -13.33
CA ALA A 25 16.71 13.18 -12.92
C ALA A 25 17.23 12.43 -11.70
N SER A 26 16.98 13.00 -10.52
CA SER A 26 17.10 12.35 -9.23
C SER A 26 16.27 11.08 -9.33
N THR A 27 16.91 9.98 -9.68
CA THR A 27 16.35 8.63 -9.60
C THR A 27 16.15 8.33 -8.12
N THR A 28 15.07 8.85 -7.55
CA THR A 28 14.63 8.45 -6.22
C THR A 28 14.28 6.98 -6.33
N SER A 29 15.22 6.11 -5.96
CA SER A 29 14.95 4.68 -5.82
C SER A 29 13.80 4.55 -4.83
N THR A 30 12.63 4.16 -5.32
CA THR A 30 11.46 3.93 -4.48
C THR A 30 11.81 2.82 -3.50
N LYS A 31 12.03 3.19 -2.23
CA LYS A 31 12.38 2.23 -1.19
C LYS A 31 11.16 1.34 -0.95
N ARG A 32 11.35 0.02 -1.03
CA ARG A 32 10.30 -0.96 -0.69
C ARG A 32 9.86 -0.76 0.76
N GLY A 33 8.57 -0.96 1.02
CA GLY A 33 8.02 -0.97 2.38
C GLY A 33 8.56 -2.13 3.23
N ALA A 34 8.40 -2.02 4.55
CA ALA A 34 8.69 -3.11 5.49
C ALA A 34 7.46 -4.01 5.66
N PHE A 35 7.68 -5.31 5.82
CA PHE A 35 6.64 -6.27 6.20
C PHE A 35 6.93 -6.74 7.63
N ILE A 36 6.01 -6.41 8.56
CA ILE A 36 6.17 -6.64 10.00
C ILE A 36 5.08 -7.63 10.44
N VAL A 37 5.47 -8.69 11.15
CA VAL A 37 4.56 -9.72 11.67
C VAL A 37 4.60 -9.71 13.20
N LEU A 38 3.43 -9.76 13.82
CA LEU A 38 3.24 -9.83 15.27
C LEU A 38 2.69 -11.21 15.65
N GLU A 39 3.52 -12.04 16.30
CA GLU A 39 3.17 -13.40 16.73
C GLU A 39 3.08 -13.50 18.26
N GLY A 40 2.43 -14.56 18.76
CA GLY A 40 2.34 -14.87 20.18
C GLY A 40 1.09 -15.64 20.58
N LEU A 41 1.07 -16.12 21.83
CA LEU A 41 -0.03 -16.91 22.41
C LEU A 41 -1.38 -16.17 22.42
N ASP A 42 -2.47 -16.90 22.67
CA ASP A 42 -3.78 -16.27 22.81
C ASP A 42 -3.76 -15.19 23.90
N ARG A 43 -4.48 -14.09 23.65
CA ARG A 43 -4.56 -12.91 24.53
C ARG A 43 -3.23 -12.21 24.86
N SER A 44 -2.16 -12.45 24.10
CA SER A 44 -0.88 -11.73 24.26
C SER A 44 -0.89 -10.25 23.85
N GLY A 45 -2.03 -9.72 23.38
CA GLY A 45 -2.18 -8.31 22.99
C GLY A 45 -1.84 -7.98 21.53
N LYS A 46 -1.65 -8.97 20.65
CA LYS A 46 -1.29 -8.78 19.22
C LYS A 46 -2.16 -7.74 18.51
N THR A 47 -3.49 -7.85 18.62
CA THR A 47 -4.44 -6.93 17.97
C THR A 47 -4.29 -5.50 18.48
N THR A 48 -4.06 -5.33 19.79
CA THR A 48 -3.84 -4.02 20.39
C THR A 48 -2.55 -3.41 19.86
N GLN A 49 -1.46 -4.18 19.85
CA GLN A 49 -0.16 -3.71 19.38
C GLN A 49 -0.17 -3.39 17.87
N ALA A 50 -0.84 -4.19 17.05
CA ALA A 50 -0.99 -3.92 15.62
C ALA A 50 -1.70 -2.58 15.35
N LYS A 51 -2.78 -2.28 16.09
CA LYS A 51 -3.52 -1.02 15.99
C LYS A 51 -2.71 0.19 16.45
N LEU A 52 -2.00 0.07 17.58
CA LEU A 52 -1.13 1.14 18.07
C LEU A 52 0.01 1.43 17.10
N LEU A 53 0.59 0.39 16.50
CA LEU A 53 1.65 0.53 15.50
C LEU A 53 1.14 1.18 14.20
N GLU A 54 -0.04 0.75 13.72
CA GLU A 54 -0.70 1.38 12.57
C GLU A 54 -0.95 2.87 12.83
N GLN A 55 -1.60 3.20 13.94
CA GLN A 55 -1.89 4.59 14.32
C GLN A 55 -0.60 5.42 14.33
N ARG A 56 0.46 4.92 14.96
CA ARG A 56 1.73 5.64 15.05
C ARG A 56 2.33 5.92 13.67
N PHE A 57 2.29 4.95 12.76
CA PHE A 57 2.81 5.14 11.41
C PHE A 57 1.95 6.12 10.58
N VAL A 58 0.63 6.06 10.73
CA VAL A 58 -0.28 7.02 10.10
C VAL A 58 -0.02 8.44 10.60
N GLU A 59 0.17 8.62 11.91
CA GLU A 59 0.54 9.92 12.52
C GLU A 59 1.89 10.44 12.01
N GLU A 60 2.83 9.56 11.68
CA GLU A 60 4.11 9.91 11.05
C GLU A 60 4.00 10.14 9.52
N GLY A 61 2.79 10.07 8.95
CA GLY A 61 2.57 10.26 7.51
C GLY A 61 3.09 9.10 6.65
N ARG A 62 3.27 7.91 7.23
CA ARG A 62 3.73 6.72 6.52
C ARG A 62 2.55 5.89 6.00
N PRO A 63 2.55 5.44 4.74
CA PRO A 63 1.53 4.53 4.24
C PRO A 63 1.64 3.16 4.93
N VAL A 64 0.52 2.67 5.45
CA VAL A 64 0.42 1.37 6.14
C VAL A 64 -0.82 0.62 5.67
N LYS A 65 -0.69 -0.70 5.58
CA LYS A 65 -1.80 -1.64 5.39
C LYS A 65 -1.74 -2.69 6.49
N VAL A 66 -2.80 -2.79 7.29
CA VAL A 66 -2.93 -3.86 8.28
C VAL A 66 -3.54 -5.10 7.64
N MET A 67 -3.00 -6.26 8.00
CA MET A 67 -3.50 -7.58 7.61
C MET A 67 -3.60 -8.44 8.86
N ARG A 68 -4.61 -9.33 8.90
CA ARG A 68 -4.82 -10.27 10.01
C ARG A 68 -5.13 -11.64 9.44
N PHE A 69 -4.50 -12.66 10.01
CA PHE A 69 -4.78 -14.05 9.67
C PHE A 69 -5.30 -14.84 10.89
N PRO A 70 -6.25 -15.77 10.68
CA PRO A 70 -6.97 -16.00 9.43
C PRO A 70 -7.92 -14.83 9.09
N ASP A 71 -8.07 -14.51 7.81
CA ASP A 71 -9.12 -13.62 7.33
C ASP A 71 -10.41 -14.41 7.24
N ARG A 72 -11.31 -14.20 8.22
CA ARG A 72 -12.57 -14.94 8.36
C ARG A 72 -13.68 -14.45 7.42
N THR A 73 -13.41 -13.46 6.56
CA THR A 73 -14.40 -12.92 5.62
C THR A 73 -14.46 -13.70 4.32
N THR A 74 -13.41 -14.45 3.98
CA THR A 74 -13.35 -15.27 2.76
C THR A 74 -14.04 -16.62 2.96
N PRO A 75 -14.41 -17.34 1.88
CA PRO A 75 -14.95 -18.70 2.01
C PRO A 75 -14.03 -19.67 2.76
N ILE A 76 -12.70 -19.61 2.51
CA ILE A 76 -11.71 -20.40 3.25
C ILE A 76 -11.66 -19.96 4.72
N GLY A 77 -11.71 -18.65 4.95
CA GLY A 77 -11.80 -18.04 6.27
C GLY A 77 -12.97 -18.52 7.11
N GLN A 78 -14.14 -18.65 6.49
CA GLN A 78 -15.35 -19.13 7.15
C GLN A 78 -15.23 -20.62 7.53
N MET A 79 -14.60 -21.45 6.70
CA MET A 79 -14.31 -22.84 7.04
C MET A 79 -13.36 -22.97 8.24
N ILE A 80 -12.31 -22.14 8.27
CA ILE A 80 -11.38 -22.06 9.41
C ILE A 80 -12.11 -21.60 10.68
N ASP A 81 -13.00 -20.60 10.56
CA ASP A 81 -13.76 -20.07 11.70
C ASP A 81 -14.66 -21.13 12.33
N GLY A 82 -15.38 -21.92 11.52
CA GLY A 82 -16.21 -23.02 11.99
C GLY A 82 -15.40 -24.10 12.74
N TYR A 83 -14.20 -24.43 12.26
CA TYR A 83 -13.30 -25.34 12.99
C TYR A 83 -12.85 -24.75 14.33
N LEU A 84 -12.43 -23.48 14.36
CA LEU A 84 -11.97 -22.83 15.60
C LEU A 84 -13.09 -22.65 16.64
N GLN A 85 -14.34 -22.57 16.20
CA GLN A 85 -15.52 -22.53 17.07
C GLN A 85 -16.01 -23.93 17.49
N SER A 86 -15.38 -25.00 16.98
CA SER A 86 -15.81 -26.40 17.16
C SER A 86 -17.20 -26.70 16.60
N ASP A 87 -17.66 -25.91 15.63
CA ASP A 87 -18.95 -26.12 14.94
C ASP A 87 -18.83 -27.19 13.84
N VAL A 88 -17.62 -27.36 13.28
CA VAL A 88 -17.32 -28.30 12.21
C VAL A 88 -16.09 -29.12 12.56
N GLU A 89 -16.26 -30.43 12.59
CA GLU A 89 -15.14 -31.39 12.70
C GLU A 89 -14.37 -31.43 11.38
N MET A 90 -13.05 -31.33 11.47
CA MET A 90 -12.16 -31.38 10.32
C MET A 90 -10.83 -32.02 10.72
N GLU A 91 -10.26 -32.74 9.77
CA GLU A 91 -8.98 -33.41 9.95
C GLU A 91 -7.82 -32.40 10.05
N ASP A 92 -6.86 -32.67 10.93
CA ASP A 92 -5.78 -31.75 11.31
C ASP A 92 -4.88 -31.33 10.14
N HIS A 93 -4.58 -32.23 9.20
CA HIS A 93 -3.81 -31.87 8.00
C HIS A 93 -4.63 -30.98 7.06
N VAL A 94 -5.94 -31.23 6.92
CA VAL A 94 -6.83 -30.40 6.09
C VAL A 94 -6.90 -28.97 6.63
N ILE A 95 -7.19 -28.78 7.93
CA ILE A 95 -7.26 -27.43 8.51
C ILE A 95 -5.92 -26.69 8.39
N HIS A 96 -4.80 -27.38 8.56
CA HIS A 96 -3.47 -26.81 8.38
C HIS A 96 -3.26 -26.27 6.95
N LEU A 97 -3.69 -27.02 5.94
CA LEU A 97 -3.63 -26.59 4.54
C LEU A 97 -4.56 -25.40 4.26
N LEU A 98 -5.74 -25.36 4.87
CA LEU A 98 -6.65 -24.22 4.74
C LEU A 98 -6.06 -22.94 5.34
N PHE A 99 -5.39 -23.01 6.49
CA PHE A 99 -4.65 -21.87 7.05
C PHE A 99 -3.58 -21.35 6.09
N SER A 100 -2.91 -22.26 5.37
CA SER A 100 -1.90 -21.89 4.36
C SER A 100 -2.56 -21.25 3.13
N ALA A 101 -3.66 -21.83 2.64
CA ALA A 101 -4.42 -21.30 1.51
C ALA A 101 -5.02 -19.91 1.79
N ASN A 102 -5.52 -19.66 3.00
CA ASN A 102 -6.06 -18.36 3.40
C ASN A 102 -5.01 -17.24 3.40
N ARG A 103 -3.73 -17.57 3.64
CA ARG A 103 -2.63 -16.61 3.49
C ARG A 103 -2.29 -16.37 2.02
N TRP A 104 -2.32 -17.42 1.20
CA TRP A 104 -2.04 -17.34 -0.23
C TRP A 104 -3.10 -16.55 -1.01
N GLU A 105 -4.38 -16.65 -0.67
CA GLU A 105 -5.44 -15.90 -1.36
C GLU A 105 -5.42 -14.39 -1.09
N ALA A 106 -4.69 -13.95 -0.07
CA ALA A 106 -4.53 -12.54 0.29
C ALA A 106 -3.34 -11.85 -0.43
N ALA A 107 -2.59 -12.60 -1.24
CA ALA A 107 -1.40 -12.15 -1.97
C ALA A 107 -1.73 -11.33 -3.23
#